data_AF-W1Q932-F1
#
_entry.id   AF-W1Q932-F1
#
_cell.length_a   1.000
_cell.length_b   1.000
_cell.length_c   1.000
_cell.angle_alpha   90.00
_cell.angle_beta   90.00
_cell.angle_gamma   90.00
#
_symmetry.space_group_name_H-M   'P 1'
#
loop_
_entity.id
_entity.type
_entity.pdbx_description
1 polymer ?
#
loop_
_entity_poly.entity_id
_entity_poly.type
_entity_poly.pdbx_seq_one_letter_code
_entity_poly.pdbx_strand_id
1 'polypeptide(L)'
;MSFLQSPPSLTKLQTASAQKLAQVSDFPLDYNIFLFKEIKHARERDVQEMIDFRLDLFDSIPQDHSSLIFRGLEKKPDGNYELTPTTTSRLHDRLLELLILERHRRDILQMSKIAGKNIQAVELADPNLYEIKSPIYQQLLCTKDQYQTSFKRFAMLQNIEYDFENRLDGSDVSSDDDLVQQFCTQDVIEVDPQNLDELRLAQILIPLASKAIFG
;
A
#
# COMPACT_ATOMS: atom_id res chain seq x y z
N MET A 1 -12.93 -6.34 -16.64
CA MET A 1 -11.54 -6.07 -16.22
C MET A 1 -11.60 -5.42 -14.86
N SER A 2 -10.81 -5.92 -13.92
CA SER A 2 -10.71 -5.32 -12.57
C SER A 2 -9.97 -3.99 -12.64
N PHE A 3 -10.32 -3.01 -11.80
CA PHE A 3 -9.62 -1.71 -11.76
C PHE A 3 -8.11 -1.86 -11.48
N LEU A 4 -7.73 -2.92 -10.75
CA LEU A 4 -6.34 -3.32 -10.49
C LEU A 4 -5.53 -3.68 -11.75
N GLN A 5 -6.18 -3.94 -12.88
CA GLN A 5 -5.51 -4.27 -14.15
C GLN A 5 -5.24 -3.05 -15.02
N SER A 6 -5.81 -1.89 -14.68
CA SER A 6 -5.64 -0.63 -15.40
C SER A 6 -4.67 0.28 -14.67
N PRO A 7 -3.87 1.15 -15.33
CA PRO A 7 -3.01 2.10 -14.61
C PRO A 7 -3.81 3.05 -13.70
N PRO A 8 -3.27 3.42 -12.53
CA PRO A 8 -3.92 4.37 -11.62
C PRO A 8 -3.91 5.76 -12.23
N SER A 9 -4.96 6.53 -11.94
CA SER A 9 -5.08 7.87 -12.49
C SER A 9 -5.88 8.77 -11.58
N LEU A 10 -5.29 9.91 -11.22
CA LEU A 10 -6.00 10.92 -10.44
C LEU A 10 -7.11 11.57 -11.27
N THR A 11 -6.93 11.65 -12.59
CA THR A 11 -7.95 12.22 -13.49
C THR A 11 -9.21 11.37 -13.61
N LYS A 12 -9.12 10.08 -13.26
CA LYS A 12 -10.26 9.15 -13.27
C LYS A 12 -11.00 9.09 -11.94
N LEU A 13 -10.45 9.66 -10.87
CA LEU A 13 -11.14 9.75 -9.58
C LEU A 13 -12.36 10.66 -9.70
N GLN A 14 -13.41 10.35 -8.95
CA GLN A 14 -14.50 11.29 -8.74
C GLN A 14 -13.98 12.54 -8.03
N THR A 15 -14.59 13.69 -8.35
CA THR A 15 -14.21 14.99 -7.77
C THR A 15 -14.18 14.97 -6.24
N ALA A 16 -15.13 14.27 -5.60
CA ALA A 16 -15.19 14.15 -4.15
C ALA A 16 -13.98 13.40 -3.57
N SER A 17 -13.59 12.27 -4.16
CA SER A 17 -12.43 11.48 -3.74
C SER A 17 -11.13 12.24 -3.97
N ALA A 18 -10.99 12.88 -5.13
CA ALA A 18 -9.83 13.72 -5.45
C ALA A 18 -9.68 14.90 -4.47
N GLN A 19 -10.79 15.53 -4.08
CA GLN A 19 -10.79 16.60 -3.07
C GLN A 19 -10.40 16.09 -1.68
N LYS A 20 -10.92 14.94 -1.24
CA LYS A 20 -10.52 14.33 0.03
C LYS A 20 -9.03 14.02 0.06
N LEU A 21 -8.51 13.40 -0.98
CA LEU A 21 -7.08 13.08 -1.09
C LEU A 21 -6.22 14.34 -1.06
N ALA A 22 -6.67 15.42 -1.71
CA ALA A 22 -5.99 16.72 -1.67
C ALA A 22 -6.02 17.42 -0.30
N GLN A 23 -6.92 17.03 0.61
CA GLN A 23 -7.01 17.59 1.97
C GLN A 23 -6.04 16.92 2.95
N VAL A 24 -5.57 15.70 2.67
CA VAL A 24 -4.58 15.02 3.51
C VAL A 24 -3.33 15.88 3.62
N SER A 25 -2.86 16.17 4.84
CA SER A 25 -1.66 17.00 5.02
C SER A 25 -0.39 16.29 4.50
N ASP A 26 0.70 17.03 4.33
CA ASP A 26 1.92 16.47 3.71
C ASP A 26 2.55 15.37 4.57
N PHE A 27 2.50 15.46 5.90
CA PHE A 27 3.10 14.45 6.76
C PHE A 27 2.42 13.07 6.65
N PRO A 28 1.09 12.90 6.85
CA PRO A 28 0.42 11.61 6.67
C PRO A 28 0.54 11.07 5.25
N LEU A 29 0.52 11.94 4.23
CA LEU A 29 0.73 11.51 2.85
C LEU A 29 2.12 10.88 2.68
N ASP A 30 3.18 11.61 3.07
CA ASP A 30 4.56 11.15 2.91
C ASP A 30 4.87 9.94 3.79
N TYR A 31 4.34 9.89 5.01
CA TYR A 31 4.50 8.75 5.91
C TYR A 31 3.87 7.48 5.35
N ASN A 32 2.65 7.56 4.81
CA ASN A 32 2.00 6.39 4.21
C ASN A 32 2.70 5.96 2.92
N ILE A 33 3.18 6.89 2.10
CA ILE A 33 4.01 6.55 0.94
C ILE A 33 5.28 5.82 1.39
N PHE A 34 5.97 6.33 2.42
CA PHE A 34 7.17 5.71 2.98
C PHE A 34 6.87 4.28 3.48
N LEU A 35 5.84 4.13 4.30
CA LEU A 35 5.45 2.85 4.87
C LEU A 35 5.11 1.83 3.78
N PHE A 36 4.23 2.17 2.84
CA PHE A 36 3.76 1.20 1.84
C PHE A 36 4.87 0.85 0.84
N LYS A 37 5.67 1.84 0.45
CA LYS A 37 6.81 1.63 -0.46
C LYS A 37 7.86 0.71 0.17
N GLU A 38 8.17 0.89 1.45
CA GLU A 38 9.16 0.05 2.13
C GLU A 38 8.64 -1.36 2.47
N ILE A 39 7.34 -1.51 2.71
CA ILE A 39 6.72 -2.85 2.81
C ILE A 39 6.75 -3.55 1.45
N LYS A 40 6.45 -2.85 0.34
CA LYS A 40 6.56 -3.39 -1.02
C LYS A 40 7.98 -3.86 -1.32
N HIS A 41 8.99 -3.02 -1.05
CA HIS A 41 10.39 -3.40 -1.20
C HIS A 41 10.77 -4.62 -0.34
N ALA A 42 10.23 -4.73 0.88
CA ALA A 42 10.48 -5.92 1.72
C ALA A 42 9.89 -7.19 1.08
N ARG A 43 8.68 -7.13 0.51
CA ARG A 43 8.08 -8.26 -0.23
C ARG A 43 8.93 -8.68 -1.43
N GLU A 44 9.45 -7.72 -2.20
CA GLU A 44 10.26 -7.96 -3.39
C GLU A 44 11.68 -8.47 -3.07
N ARG A 45 12.27 -7.99 -1.97
CA ARG A 45 13.61 -8.43 -1.52
C ARG A 45 13.57 -9.82 -0.90
N ASP A 46 12.54 -10.11 -0.11
CA ASP A 46 12.47 -11.28 0.76
C ASP A 46 11.50 -12.36 0.20
N VAL A 47 11.32 -12.43 -1.13
CA VAL A 47 10.33 -13.30 -1.81
C VAL A 47 10.44 -14.77 -1.40
N GLN A 48 11.66 -15.32 -1.31
CA GLN A 48 11.83 -16.72 -0.94
C GLN A 48 11.32 -16.98 0.49
N GLU A 49 11.58 -16.06 1.41
CA GLU A 49 11.10 -16.18 2.79
C GLU A 49 9.57 -16.07 2.86
N MET A 50 8.95 -15.26 1.99
CA MET A 50 7.50 -15.19 1.86
C MET A 50 6.91 -16.51 1.33
N ILE A 51 7.60 -17.16 0.40
CA ILE A 51 7.21 -18.50 -0.11
C ILE A 51 7.31 -19.53 1.00
N ASP A 52 8.45 -19.59 1.68
CA ASP A 52 8.71 -20.56 2.76
C ASP A 52 7.69 -20.39 3.88
N PHE A 53 7.44 -19.14 4.30
CA PHE A 53 6.42 -18.82 5.29
C PHE A 53 5.02 -19.33 4.88
N ARG A 54 4.63 -19.16 3.61
CA ARG A 54 3.33 -19.62 3.14
C ARG A 54 3.26 -21.14 3.02
N LEU A 55 4.36 -21.81 2.63
CA LEU A 55 4.43 -23.28 2.67
C LEU A 55 4.25 -23.81 4.10
N ASP A 56 5.00 -23.26 5.06
CA ASP A 56 4.92 -23.63 6.47
C ASP A 56 3.52 -23.40 7.06
N LEU A 57 2.89 -22.27 6.72
CA LEU A 57 1.52 -21.98 7.14
C LEU A 57 0.56 -23.07 6.63
N PHE A 58 0.64 -23.44 5.36
CA PHE A 58 -0.24 -24.47 4.78
C PHE A 58 -0.01 -25.85 5.35
N ASP A 59 1.25 -26.23 5.61
CA ASP A 59 1.60 -27.52 6.20
C ASP A 59 1.14 -27.61 7.66
N SER A 60 1.02 -26.47 8.36
CA SER A 60 0.55 -26.40 9.75
C SER A 60 -0.98 -26.46 9.91
N ILE A 61 -1.74 -26.17 8.86
CA ILE A 61 -3.20 -26.11 8.91
C ILE A 61 -3.78 -27.53 8.72
N PRO A 62 -4.72 -27.98 9.58
CA PRO A 62 -5.41 -29.24 9.37
C PRO A 62 -6.05 -29.31 7.99
N GLN A 63 -5.99 -30.46 7.31
CA GLN A 63 -6.50 -30.61 5.94
C GLN A 63 -7.96 -30.15 5.76
N ASP A 64 -8.80 -30.35 6.79
CA ASP A 64 -10.20 -29.93 6.77
C ASP A 64 -10.39 -28.40 6.70
N HIS A 65 -9.33 -27.63 6.98
CA HIS A 65 -9.32 -26.16 6.98
C HIS A 65 -8.41 -25.56 5.91
N SER A 66 -7.68 -26.37 5.14
CA SER A 66 -6.71 -25.87 4.15
C SER A 66 -7.37 -25.10 3.01
N SER A 67 -8.66 -25.31 2.75
CA SER A 67 -9.45 -24.57 1.77
C SER A 67 -9.86 -23.16 2.22
N LEU A 68 -9.65 -22.81 3.50
CA LEU A 68 -10.00 -21.49 4.03
C LEU A 68 -8.95 -20.42 3.73
N ILE A 69 -7.69 -20.82 3.60
CA ILE A 69 -6.57 -19.89 3.37
C ILE A 69 -6.26 -19.84 1.89
N PHE A 70 -5.98 -18.64 1.40
CA PHE A 70 -5.53 -18.42 0.04
C PHE A 70 -4.08 -18.93 -0.12
N ARG A 71 -3.90 -19.94 -0.99
CA ARG A 71 -2.58 -20.55 -1.17
C ARG A 71 -1.61 -19.71 -1.96
N GLY A 72 -2.06 -19.01 -3.00
CA GLY A 72 -1.22 -18.10 -3.78
C GLY A 72 0.19 -18.57 -4.09
N LEU A 73 0.38 -19.88 -4.35
CA LEU A 73 1.65 -20.51 -4.70
C LEU A 73 1.44 -21.37 -5.93
N GLU A 74 2.10 -21.00 -7.02
CA GLU A 74 2.09 -21.76 -8.27
C GLU A 74 3.45 -22.42 -8.49
N LYS A 75 3.48 -23.73 -8.77
CA LYS A 75 4.73 -24.43 -9.01
C LYS A 75 5.13 -24.27 -10.48
N LYS A 76 6.26 -23.62 -10.74
CA LYS A 76 6.83 -23.44 -12.08
C LYS A 76 7.42 -24.75 -12.62
N PRO A 77 7.62 -24.87 -13.95
CA PRO A 77 8.22 -26.06 -14.57
C PRO A 77 9.64 -26.40 -14.08
N ASP A 78 10.38 -25.40 -13.58
CA ASP A 78 11.72 -25.54 -13.01
C ASP A 78 11.72 -26.11 -11.57
N GLY A 79 10.54 -26.32 -10.99
CA GLY A 79 10.34 -26.84 -9.65
C GLY A 79 10.22 -25.78 -8.56
N ASN A 80 10.49 -24.50 -8.87
CA ASN A 80 10.37 -23.39 -7.93
C ASN A 80 8.90 -22.95 -7.78
N TYR A 81 8.58 -22.28 -6.68
CA TYR A 81 7.27 -21.66 -6.49
C TYR A 81 7.28 -20.20 -6.93
N GLU A 82 6.19 -19.78 -7.57
CA GLU A 82 5.85 -18.38 -7.79
C GLU A 82 4.85 -17.94 -6.73
N LEU A 83 5.12 -16.79 -6.11
CA LEU A 83 4.23 -16.20 -5.13
C LEU A 83 3.22 -15.30 -5.83
N THR A 84 1.94 -15.64 -5.72
CA THR A 84 0.86 -14.73 -6.10
C THR A 84 0.63 -13.73 -4.97
N PRO A 85 0.64 -12.40 -5.27
CA PRO A 85 0.30 -11.37 -4.30
C PRO A 85 -1.15 -11.53 -3.80
N THR A 86 -1.37 -11.30 -2.50
CA THR A 86 -2.71 -11.25 -1.91
C THR A 86 -3.50 -10.05 -2.45
N THR A 87 -4.83 -10.09 -2.37
CA THR A 87 -5.67 -8.92 -2.66
C THR A 87 -5.27 -7.73 -1.81
N THR A 88 -5.02 -7.93 -0.51
CA THR A 88 -4.53 -6.87 0.40
C THR A 88 -3.27 -6.19 -0.13
N SER A 89 -2.24 -6.96 -0.50
CA SER A 89 -0.99 -6.39 -1.02
C SER A 89 -1.20 -5.63 -2.34
N ARG A 90 -2.05 -6.13 -3.23
CA ARG A 90 -2.39 -5.47 -4.50
C ARG A 90 -3.14 -4.15 -4.28
N LEU A 91 -4.07 -4.11 -3.33
CA LEU A 91 -4.82 -2.90 -2.98
C LEU A 91 -3.89 -1.84 -2.36
N HIS A 92 -2.94 -2.25 -1.53
CA HIS A 92 -1.95 -1.33 -0.96
C HIS A 92 -0.99 -0.79 -2.01
N ASP A 93 -0.52 -1.63 -2.93
CA ASP A 93 0.31 -1.18 -4.05
C ASP A 93 -0.45 -0.20 -4.94
N ARG A 94 -1.73 -0.48 -5.17
CA ARG A 94 -2.61 0.42 -5.91
C ARG A 94 -2.78 1.77 -5.21
N LEU A 95 -3.04 1.76 -3.91
CA LEU A 95 -3.17 2.99 -3.11
C LEU A 95 -1.85 3.76 -3.09
N LEU A 96 -0.71 3.09 -2.90
CA LEU A 96 0.62 3.69 -2.96
C LEU A 96 0.83 4.47 -4.26
N GLU A 97 0.46 3.90 -5.41
CA GLU A 97 0.59 4.58 -6.69
C GLU A 97 -0.26 5.86 -6.77
N LEU A 98 -1.51 5.82 -6.27
CA LEU A 98 -2.37 7.01 -6.18
C LEU A 98 -1.77 8.09 -5.26
N LEU A 99 -1.19 7.68 -4.13
CA LEU A 99 -0.53 8.62 -3.20
C LEU A 99 0.71 9.26 -3.82
N ILE A 100 1.51 8.49 -4.57
CA ILE A 100 2.67 9.03 -5.29
C ILE A 100 2.23 10.02 -6.38
N LEU A 101 1.17 9.72 -7.12
CA LEU A 101 0.61 10.65 -8.10
C LEU A 101 0.17 11.97 -7.43
N GLU A 102 -0.46 11.89 -6.26
CA GLU A 102 -0.88 13.09 -5.51
C GLU A 102 0.33 13.89 -5.01
N ARG A 103 1.37 13.22 -4.49
CA ARG A 103 2.62 13.84 -4.08
C ARG A 103 3.30 14.56 -5.25
N HIS A 104 3.38 13.89 -6.41
CA HIS A 104 3.92 14.47 -7.64
C HIS A 104 3.16 15.74 -8.06
N ARG A 105 1.83 15.69 -8.04
CA ARG A 105 0.97 16.85 -8.34
C ARG A 105 1.29 18.02 -7.41
N ARG A 106 1.43 17.77 -6.10
CA ARG A 106 1.78 18.80 -5.12
C ARG A 106 3.17 19.39 -5.32
N ASP A 107 4.16 18.55 -5.67
CA ASP A 107 5.52 19.00 -5.95
C ASP A 107 5.54 19.93 -7.17
N ILE A 108 4.80 19.60 -8.25
CA ILE A 108 4.64 20.49 -9.41
C ILE A 108 3.95 21.81 -9.04
N LEU A 109 2.92 21.77 -8.18
CA LEU A 109 2.26 23.00 -7.71
C LEU A 109 3.21 23.88 -6.89
N GLN A 110 4.05 23.29 -6.04
CA GLN A 110 5.06 24.02 -5.28
C GLN A 110 6.12 24.62 -6.20
N MET A 111 6.62 23.85 -7.17
CA MET A 111 7.55 24.37 -8.19
C MET A 111 6.94 25.52 -9.00
N SER A 112 5.67 25.40 -9.39
CA SER A 112 4.94 26.46 -10.12
C SER A 112 4.90 27.76 -9.33
N LYS A 113 4.62 27.67 -8.03
CA LYS A 113 4.63 28.82 -7.11
C LYS A 113 6.01 29.46 -7.03
N ILE A 114 7.07 28.65 -6.86
CA ILE A 114 8.46 29.13 -6.76
C ILE A 114 8.91 29.77 -8.08
N ALA A 115 8.56 29.17 -9.22
CA ALA A 115 8.95 29.65 -10.54
C ALA A 115 8.13 30.86 -11.03
N GLY A 116 7.03 31.19 -10.35
CA GLY A 116 6.08 32.22 -10.81
C GLY A 116 5.43 31.89 -12.15
N LYS A 117 5.34 30.60 -12.50
CA LYS A 117 4.80 30.11 -13.78
C LYS A 117 3.81 28.97 -13.53
N ASN A 118 2.75 28.91 -14.33
CA ASN A 118 1.83 27.79 -14.29
C ASN A 118 2.47 26.58 -15.00
N ILE A 119 2.94 25.60 -14.24
CA ILE A 119 3.44 24.33 -14.78
C ILE A 119 2.30 23.33 -14.75
N GLN A 120 1.92 22.81 -15.90
CA GLN A 120 0.90 21.76 -15.96
C GLN A 120 1.47 20.45 -15.42
N ALA A 121 0.74 19.83 -14.48
CA ALA A 121 1.07 18.51 -14.01
C ALA A 121 0.78 17.47 -15.09
N VAL A 122 1.79 16.69 -15.45
CA VAL A 122 1.65 15.52 -16.34
C VAL A 122 1.50 14.30 -15.46
N GLU A 123 0.51 13.45 -15.72
CA GLU A 123 0.36 12.21 -14.96
C GLU A 123 1.49 11.23 -15.31
N LEU A 124 2.04 10.57 -14.30
CA LEU A 124 3.17 9.66 -14.47
C LEU A 124 2.71 8.35 -15.09
N ALA A 125 3.47 7.85 -16.08
CA ALA A 125 3.21 6.54 -16.67
C ALA A 125 3.47 5.38 -15.68
N ASP A 126 4.51 5.53 -14.86
CA ASP A 126 4.80 4.64 -13.73
C ASP A 126 5.09 5.48 -12.48
N PRO A 127 4.16 5.56 -11.52
CA PRO A 127 4.35 6.30 -10.28
C PRO A 127 5.52 5.78 -9.45
N ASN A 128 5.85 4.49 -9.50
CA ASN A 128 6.87 3.89 -8.63
C ASN A 128 8.29 4.43 -8.91
N LEU A 129 8.54 4.90 -10.13
CA LEU A 129 9.81 5.49 -10.56
C LEU A 129 10.00 6.94 -10.10
N TYR A 130 8.95 7.58 -9.55
CA TYR A 130 9.04 8.96 -9.10
C TYR A 130 9.92 9.11 -7.87
N GLU A 131 10.85 10.06 -7.95
CA GLU A 131 11.69 10.46 -6.82
C GLU A 131 11.01 11.61 -6.06
N ILE A 132 10.45 11.28 -4.90
CA ILE A 132 9.70 12.22 -4.06
C ILE A 132 10.63 13.30 -3.49
N LYS A 133 10.29 14.57 -3.72
CA LYS A 133 11.15 15.70 -3.34
C LYS A 133 10.84 16.30 -1.98
N SER A 134 9.76 15.87 -1.34
CA SER A 134 9.34 16.37 -0.04
C SER A 134 10.43 16.18 1.04
N PRO A 135 10.81 17.25 1.78
CA PRO A 135 11.76 17.14 2.89
C PRO A 135 11.31 16.18 3.99
N ILE A 136 9.99 16.06 4.23
CA ILE A 136 9.44 15.14 5.24
C ILE A 136 9.73 13.69 4.82
N TYR A 137 9.42 13.34 3.57
CA TYR A 137 9.73 12.02 3.02
C TYR A 137 11.23 11.71 3.07
N GLN A 138 12.09 12.66 2.73
CA GLN A 138 13.54 12.48 2.80
C GLN A 138 14.02 12.22 4.24
N GLN A 139 13.44 12.89 5.23
CA GLN A 139 13.74 12.64 6.64
C GLN A 139 13.31 11.23 7.08
N LEU A 140 12.13 10.76 6.63
CA LEU A 140 11.66 9.39 6.90
C LEU A 140 12.58 8.34 6.27
N LEU A 141 13.09 8.58 5.06
CA LEU A 141 14.06 7.67 4.44
C LEU A 141 15.34 7.52 5.26
N CYS A 142 15.80 8.56 5.96
CA CYS A 142 16.98 8.48 6.83
C CYS A 142 16.76 7.55 8.04
N THR A 143 15.51 7.26 8.44
CA THR A 143 15.20 6.35 9.55
C THR A 143 14.80 4.95 9.08
N LYS A 144 14.77 4.69 7.77
CA LYS A 144 14.37 3.42 7.15
C LYS A 144 14.96 2.18 7.82
N ASP A 145 16.27 2.18 8.07
CA ASP A 145 16.97 1.02 8.62
C ASP A 145 16.48 0.66 10.04
N GLN A 146 15.99 1.64 10.80
CA GLN A 146 15.44 1.43 12.15
C GLN A 146 14.13 0.61 12.09
N TYR A 147 13.38 0.72 11.00
CA TYR A 147 12.08 0.09 10.81
C TYR A 147 12.13 -1.16 9.91
N GLN A 148 13.31 -1.59 9.48
CA GLN A 148 13.47 -2.71 8.54
C GLN A 148 12.76 -3.99 9.01
N THR A 149 12.89 -4.34 10.31
CA THR A 149 12.21 -5.49 10.91
C THR A 149 10.69 -5.32 10.88
N SER A 150 10.19 -4.11 11.13
CA SER A 150 8.75 -3.81 11.08
C SER A 150 8.21 -3.96 9.67
N PHE A 151 8.87 -3.41 8.65
CA PHE A 151 8.45 -3.57 7.26
C PHE A 151 8.37 -5.03 6.83
N LYS A 152 9.37 -5.83 7.25
CA LYS A 152 9.36 -7.27 7.00
C LYS A 152 8.18 -7.98 7.67
N ARG A 153 7.85 -7.63 8.93
CA ARG A 153 6.68 -8.18 9.62
C ARG A 153 5.38 -7.81 8.91
N PHE A 154 5.22 -6.55 8.48
CA PHE A 154 4.05 -6.13 7.70
C PHE A 154 3.98 -6.82 6.33
N ALA A 155 5.12 -7.05 5.66
CA ALA A 155 5.18 -7.82 4.42
C ALA A 155 4.69 -9.27 4.63
N MET A 156 5.13 -9.94 5.71
CA MET A 156 4.66 -11.27 6.09
C MET A 156 3.16 -11.29 6.42
N LEU A 157 2.68 -10.28 7.16
CA LEU A 157 1.25 -10.12 7.48
C LEU A 157 0.40 -9.99 6.21
N GLN A 158 0.83 -9.15 5.26
CA GLN A 158 0.17 -9.00 3.96
C GLN A 158 0.27 -10.26 3.10
N ASN A 159 1.14 -11.21 3.45
CA ASN A 159 1.30 -12.49 2.78
C ASN A 159 0.29 -13.55 3.29
N ILE A 160 -0.63 -13.19 4.18
CA ILE A 160 -1.71 -14.05 4.69
C ILE A 160 -3.05 -13.49 4.20
N GLU A 161 -3.93 -14.36 3.70
CA GLU A 161 -5.27 -13.98 3.23
C GLU A 161 -6.19 -15.19 3.26
N TYR A 162 -7.49 -15.02 3.56
CA TYR A 162 -8.47 -16.08 3.37
C TYR A 162 -8.90 -16.19 1.91
N ASP A 163 -9.28 -17.38 1.44
CA ASP A 163 -9.68 -17.58 0.03
C ASP A 163 -10.88 -16.71 -0.38
N PHE A 164 -11.78 -16.40 0.56
CA PHE A 164 -12.92 -15.52 0.29
C PHE A 164 -12.51 -14.05 0.10
N GLU A 165 -11.42 -13.59 0.72
CA GLU A 165 -10.90 -12.22 0.59
C GLU A 165 -10.14 -12.03 -0.73
N ASN A 166 -9.57 -13.11 -1.27
CA ASN A 166 -8.90 -13.09 -2.56
C ASN A 166 -9.88 -12.75 -3.72
N ARG A 167 -11.19 -13.01 -3.52
CA ARG A 167 -12.23 -12.65 -4.47
C ARG A 167 -12.74 -11.25 -4.11
N LEU A 168 -12.40 -10.25 -4.93
CA LEU A 168 -12.93 -8.89 -4.79
C LEU A 168 -14.47 -8.80 -4.98
N ASP A 169 -15.10 -9.88 -5.44
CA ASP A 169 -16.55 -9.99 -5.61
C ASP A 169 -17.26 -9.89 -4.24
N GLY A 170 -17.90 -8.75 -3.99
CA GLY A 170 -18.56 -8.45 -2.70
C GLY A 170 -17.63 -7.82 -1.65
N SER A 171 -16.42 -7.40 -2.04
CA SER A 171 -15.56 -6.59 -1.17
C SER A 171 -16.04 -5.14 -1.08
N ASP A 172 -15.69 -4.46 0.01
CA ASP A 172 -15.96 -3.03 0.20
C ASP A 172 -15.14 -2.12 -0.74
N VAL A 173 -14.26 -2.70 -1.56
CA VAL A 173 -13.35 -1.97 -2.46
C VAL A 173 -13.47 -2.47 -3.89
N SER A 174 -14.15 -1.71 -4.73
CA SER A 174 -14.39 -2.06 -6.14
C SER A 174 -13.73 -1.08 -7.13
N SER A 175 -13.17 0.02 -6.63
CA SER A 175 -12.64 1.12 -7.43
C SER A 175 -11.52 1.90 -6.73
N ASP A 176 -10.81 2.74 -7.48
CA ASP A 176 -9.83 3.69 -6.93
C ASP A 176 -10.50 4.72 -5.99
N ASP A 177 -11.76 5.08 -6.25
CA ASP A 177 -12.53 5.93 -5.36
C ASP A 177 -12.77 5.29 -3.99
N ASP A 178 -13.13 4.00 -3.96
CA ASP A 178 -13.34 3.25 -2.71
C ASP A 178 -12.04 3.18 -1.90
N LEU A 179 -10.90 2.90 -2.56
CA LEU A 179 -9.58 2.91 -1.94
C LEU A 179 -9.26 4.26 -1.30
N VAL A 180 -9.46 5.35 -2.06
CA VAL A 180 -9.21 6.71 -1.57
C VAL A 180 -10.13 7.04 -0.40
N GLN A 181 -11.39 6.61 -0.44
CA GLN A 181 -12.34 6.84 0.65
C GLN A 181 -11.97 6.08 1.93
N GLN A 182 -11.54 4.83 1.82
CA GLN A 182 -11.08 4.04 2.97
C GLN A 182 -9.76 4.57 3.54
N PHE A 183 -8.89 5.13 2.70
CA PHE A 183 -7.67 5.79 3.15
C PHE A 183 -7.94 7.13 3.83
N CYS A 184 -8.79 7.98 3.26
CA CYS A 184 -9.06 9.33 3.74
C CYS A 184 -10.07 9.35 4.90
N THR A 185 -9.80 8.57 5.95
CA THR A 185 -10.55 8.64 7.21
C THR A 185 -10.32 9.96 7.92
N GLN A 186 -11.20 10.31 8.86
CA GLN A 186 -11.05 11.51 9.67
C GLN A 186 -9.70 11.51 10.40
N ASP A 187 -9.27 10.35 10.90
CA ASP A 187 -7.99 10.21 11.59
C ASP A 187 -6.82 10.59 10.69
N VAL A 188 -6.80 10.21 9.40
CA VAL A 188 -5.73 10.59 8.45
C VAL A 188 -5.74 12.08 8.12
N ILE A 189 -6.93 12.63 7.90
CA ILE A 189 -7.08 14.03 7.48
C ILE A 189 -6.73 14.97 8.64
N GLU A 190 -7.13 14.61 9.86
CA GLU A 190 -6.99 15.43 11.07
C GLU A 190 -5.74 15.09 11.89
N VAL A 191 -4.84 14.20 11.42
CA VAL A 191 -3.57 13.91 12.11
C VAL A 191 -2.84 15.22 12.41
N ASP A 192 -2.66 15.48 13.70
CA ASP A 192 -1.71 16.47 14.18
C ASP A 192 -0.30 15.86 14.21
N PRO A 193 0.65 16.37 13.41
CA PRO A 193 2.01 15.88 13.39
C PRO A 193 2.73 15.95 14.75
N GLN A 194 2.23 16.75 15.70
CA GLN A 194 2.81 16.89 17.03
C GLN A 194 2.32 15.83 18.03
N ASN A 195 1.24 15.12 17.71
CA ASN A 195 0.59 14.14 18.60
C ASN A 195 0.58 12.72 18.00
N LEU A 196 1.60 12.42 17.19
CA LEU A 196 1.72 11.16 16.49
C LEU A 196 2.15 10.03 17.42
N ASP A 197 1.18 9.23 17.82
CA ASP A 197 1.44 7.86 18.27
C ASP A 197 1.57 6.98 17.03
N GLU A 198 2.72 6.31 16.84
CA GLU A 198 3.03 5.47 15.65
C GLU A 198 1.92 4.45 15.37
N LEU A 199 1.21 4.02 16.42
CA LEU A 199 0.06 3.13 16.38
C LEU A 199 -1.16 3.68 15.62
N ARG A 200 -1.39 5.00 15.60
CA ARG A 200 -2.59 5.59 14.96
C ARG A 200 -2.47 5.65 13.44
N LEU A 201 -1.27 5.86 12.90
CA LEU A 201 -1.05 5.85 11.45
C LEU A 201 -1.04 4.43 10.87
N ALA A 202 -0.63 3.43 11.65
CA ALA A 202 -0.58 2.03 11.22
C ALA A 202 -1.97 1.35 11.12
N GLN A 203 -3.05 1.98 11.61
CA GLN A 203 -4.39 1.37 11.69
C GLN A 203 -5.08 1.12 10.34
N ILE A 204 -4.52 1.62 9.23
CA ILE A 204 -5.24 1.64 7.95
C ILE A 204 -5.01 0.40 7.08
N LEU A 205 -4.10 -0.52 7.42
CA LEU A 205 -3.66 -1.53 6.45
C LEU A 205 -3.51 -2.98 6.94
N ILE A 206 -4.40 -3.48 7.80
CA ILE A 206 -4.45 -4.93 7.99
C ILE A 206 -5.88 -5.47 8.06
N PRO A 207 -6.42 -6.03 6.98
CA PRO A 207 -7.41 -7.10 7.08
C PRO A 207 -6.74 -8.31 7.76
N LEU A 208 -7.37 -8.76 8.85
CA LEU A 208 -7.15 -10.00 9.63
C LEU A 208 -5.79 -10.29 10.27
N ALA A 209 -4.66 -10.04 9.62
CA ALA A 209 -3.36 -10.50 10.12
C ALA A 209 -2.93 -9.83 11.46
N SER A 210 -3.47 -8.65 11.78
CA SER A 210 -3.27 -7.97 13.07
C SER A 210 -3.91 -8.70 14.24
N LYS A 211 -5.05 -9.37 14.03
CA LYS A 211 -5.73 -10.15 15.08
C LYS A 211 -5.04 -11.48 15.39
N ALA A 212 -4.26 -12.02 14.46
CA ALA A 212 -3.51 -13.26 14.65
C ALA A 212 -2.11 -13.06 15.29
N ILE A 213 -1.51 -11.87 15.13
CA ILE A 213 -0.18 -11.56 15.70
C ILE A 213 -0.28 -10.86 17.07
N PHE A 214 -1.35 -10.12 17.34
CA PHE A 214 -1.56 -9.41 18.61
C PHE A 214 -2.65 -10.04 19.51
N GLY A 215 -3.10 -11.25 19.18
CA GLY A 215 -4.02 -12.06 19.97
C GLY A 215 -3.31 -13.09 20.82
#